data_AF-A0A1G0YEH8-F1
#
_entry.id   AF-A0A1G0YEH8-F1
#
_cell.length_a   1.000
_cell.length_b   1.000
_cell.length_c   1.000
_cell.angle_alpha   90.00
_cell.angle_beta   90.00
_cell.angle_gamma   90.00
#
_symmetry.space_group_name_H-M   'P 1'
#
loop_
_entity.id
_entity.type
_entity.pdbx_description
1 polymer ?
#
loop_
_entity_poly.entity_id
_entity_poly.type
_entity_poly.pdbx_seq_one_letter_code
_entity_poly.pdbx_strand_id
1 'polypeptide(L)'
;MLDRIIKTLSACILLCVFGYMPNSPEPNQVQSLVSPSGKFVLTVPIEKRQENDTGRRWIVTIHDAKGVLMYRDSTSKFVPMLNVYWKWDSEDRVWLYNSDDSRIWFWVMDGAEWVKEEWGYRDTKVTKRDVLPPEDLKPPSPKSNK
;
A
#
# COMPACT_ATOMS: atom_id res chain seq x y z
N MET A 1 -37.78 -44.34 41.60
CA MET A 1 -37.82 -43.34 42.68
C MET A 1 -36.40 -42.81 42.88
N LEU A 2 -36.04 -41.75 42.16
CA LEU A 2 -35.28 -40.58 42.64
C LEU A 2 -34.79 -39.78 41.42
N ASP A 3 -35.57 -38.77 41.10
CA ASP A 3 -35.20 -37.64 40.27
C ASP A 3 -34.00 -36.91 40.87
N ARG A 4 -32.99 -36.60 40.05
CA ARG A 4 -32.01 -35.55 40.36
C ARG A 4 -31.87 -34.61 39.18
N ILE A 5 -32.67 -33.55 39.27
CA ILE A 5 -32.66 -32.35 38.45
C ILE A 5 -31.36 -31.59 38.75
N ILE A 6 -30.42 -31.57 37.80
CA ILE A 6 -29.26 -30.68 37.85
C ILE A 6 -29.69 -29.37 37.16
N LYS A 7 -29.95 -28.34 37.96
CA LYS A 7 -30.18 -26.97 37.49
C LYS A 7 -28.83 -26.35 37.13
N THR A 8 -28.48 -26.35 35.85
CA THR A 8 -27.30 -25.65 35.36
C THR A 8 -27.62 -24.15 35.28
N LEU A 9 -27.01 -23.36 36.16
CA LEU A 9 -27.07 -21.90 36.12
C LEU A 9 -26.35 -21.39 34.86
N SER A 10 -27.10 -20.85 33.90
CA SER A 10 -26.55 -19.99 32.85
C SER A 10 -26.18 -18.64 33.44
N ALA A 11 -24.89 -18.47 33.76
CA ALA A 11 -24.30 -17.16 33.98
C ALA A 11 -23.96 -16.55 32.60
N CYS A 12 -24.83 -15.67 32.09
CA CYS A 12 -24.52 -14.82 30.94
C CYS A 12 -23.45 -13.81 31.35
N ILE A 13 -22.18 -14.19 31.16
CA ILE A 13 -21.04 -13.27 31.22
C ILE A 13 -21.11 -12.40 29.96
N LEU A 14 -21.74 -11.23 30.07
CA LEU A 14 -21.62 -10.15 29.09
C LEU A 14 -20.19 -9.57 29.22
N LEU A 15 -19.24 -10.18 28.54
CA LEU A 15 -17.93 -9.58 28.28
C LEU A 15 -18.13 -8.43 27.29
N CYS A 16 -18.25 -7.21 27.81
CA CYS A 16 -18.06 -6.00 27.02
C CYS A 16 -16.59 -5.93 26.58
N VAL A 17 -16.26 -6.67 25.53
CA VAL A 17 -15.02 -6.48 24.79
C VAL A 17 -15.17 -5.11 24.13
N PHE A 18 -14.59 -4.07 24.74
CA PHE A 18 -14.33 -2.80 24.06
C PHE A 18 -13.37 -3.12 22.91
N GLY A 19 -13.96 -3.50 21.78
CA GLY A 19 -13.24 -3.83 20.56
C GLY A 19 -12.47 -2.60 20.13
N TYR A 20 -11.15 -2.69 20.18
CA TYR A 20 -10.29 -1.90 19.31
C TYR A 20 -10.78 -2.19 17.89
N MET A 21 -11.57 -1.28 17.32
CA MET A 21 -11.82 -1.27 15.88
C MET A 21 -10.51 -0.81 15.25
N PRO A 22 -9.74 -1.69 14.58
CA PRO A 22 -8.60 -1.22 13.81
C PRO A 22 -9.15 -0.22 12.81
N ASN A 23 -8.51 0.95 12.72
CA ASN A 23 -8.85 1.93 11.69
C ASN A 23 -8.85 1.20 10.33
N SER A 24 -9.93 1.34 9.56
CA SER A 24 -9.98 0.79 8.21
C SER A 24 -8.75 1.30 7.45
N PRO A 25 -7.98 0.42 6.79
CA PRO A 25 -6.85 0.88 5.98
C PRO A 25 -7.37 1.89 4.95
N GLU A 26 -6.61 2.97 4.75
CA GLU A 26 -6.89 3.96 3.73
C GLU A 26 -6.96 3.26 2.35
N PRO A 27 -7.82 3.69 1.41
CA PRO A 27 -7.96 3.03 0.10
C PRO A 27 -6.63 2.90 -0.68
N ASN A 28 -5.75 3.88 -0.52
CA ASN A 28 -4.40 3.92 -1.09
C ASN A 28 -3.34 3.15 -0.26
N GLN A 29 -3.79 2.31 0.67
CA GLN A 29 -2.98 1.36 1.44
C GLN A 29 -3.53 -0.08 1.41
N VAL A 30 -4.51 -0.36 0.54
CA VAL A 30 -5.06 -1.70 0.34
C VAL A 30 -4.09 -2.56 -0.48
N GLN A 31 -3.92 -3.82 -0.08
CA GLN A 31 -3.13 -4.83 -0.80
C GLN A 31 -3.92 -6.13 -0.95
N SER A 32 -3.84 -6.85 -2.07
CA SER A 32 -3.19 -6.47 -3.34
C SER A 32 -4.07 -5.49 -4.15
N LEU A 33 -3.48 -4.75 -5.09
CA LEU A 33 -4.23 -3.82 -5.95
C LEU A 33 -4.08 -4.17 -7.44
N VAL A 34 -5.19 -4.50 -8.10
CA VAL A 34 -5.23 -4.85 -9.52
C VAL A 34 -5.22 -3.58 -10.38
N SER A 35 -4.47 -3.59 -11.48
CA SER A 35 -4.41 -2.46 -12.42
C SER A 35 -5.74 -2.29 -13.19
N PRO A 36 -6.07 -1.10 -13.71
CA PRO A 36 -7.33 -0.90 -14.44
C PRO A 36 -7.53 -1.80 -15.65
N SER A 37 -6.46 -2.21 -16.35
CA SER A 37 -6.57 -3.18 -17.44
C SER A 37 -6.72 -4.63 -16.98
N GLY A 38 -6.53 -4.91 -15.69
CA GLY A 38 -6.51 -6.26 -15.13
C GLY A 38 -5.24 -7.05 -15.44
N LYS A 39 -4.25 -6.47 -16.12
CA LYS A 39 -3.02 -7.16 -16.54
C LYS A 39 -2.02 -7.34 -15.41
N PHE A 40 -2.03 -6.43 -14.44
CA PHE A 40 -1.02 -6.38 -13.40
C PHE A 40 -1.62 -6.34 -11.99
N VAL A 41 -0.86 -6.85 -11.03
CA VAL A 41 -1.19 -6.84 -9.61
C VAL A 41 -0.04 -6.20 -8.84
N LEU A 42 -0.34 -5.09 -8.18
CA LEU A 42 0.57 -4.36 -7.29
C LEU A 42 0.47 -4.90 -5.87
N THR A 43 1.62 -5.11 -5.27
CA THR A 43 1.78 -5.27 -3.82
C THR A 43 2.90 -4.36 -3.33
N VAL A 44 2.81 -3.94 -2.06
CA VAL A 44 3.80 -3.06 -1.45
C VAL A 44 4.19 -3.61 -0.07
N PRO A 45 4.80 -4.80 0.04
CA PRO A 45 5.12 -5.37 1.34
C PRO A 45 6.22 -4.59 2.07
N ILE A 46 6.27 -4.73 3.40
CA ILE A 46 7.39 -4.28 4.22
C ILE A 46 8.37 -5.44 4.44
N GLU A 47 9.50 -5.40 3.74
CA GLU A 47 10.50 -6.47 3.73
C GLU A 47 11.88 -5.97 4.18
N LYS A 48 12.77 -6.90 4.55
CA LYS A 48 14.20 -6.61 4.63
C LYS A 48 14.80 -6.65 3.22
N ARG A 49 15.79 -5.80 2.94
CA ARG A 49 16.50 -5.85 1.64
C ARG A 49 17.34 -7.12 1.50
N GLN A 50 18.00 -7.51 2.58
CA GLN A 50 18.86 -8.69 2.72
C GLN A 50 18.73 -9.25 4.14
N GLU A 51 19.11 -10.51 4.37
CA GLU A 51 19.02 -11.17 5.68
C GLU A 51 19.79 -10.42 6.78
N ASN A 52 20.92 -9.81 6.40
CA ASN A 52 21.79 -9.01 7.27
C ASN A 52 21.41 -7.52 7.33
N ASP A 53 20.37 -7.07 6.63
CA ASP A 53 19.90 -5.69 6.71
C ASP A 53 19.06 -5.51 7.98
N THR A 54 19.42 -4.50 8.77
CA THR A 54 18.65 -4.11 9.97
C THR A 54 17.43 -3.27 9.58
N GLY A 55 17.41 -2.68 8.39
CA GLY A 55 16.33 -1.86 7.88
C GLY A 55 15.25 -2.66 7.15
N ARG A 56 14.01 -2.56 7.62
CA ARG A 56 12.82 -2.90 6.83
C ARG A 56 12.50 -1.75 5.88
N ARG A 57 11.89 -2.02 4.72
CA ARG A 57 11.46 -1.03 3.73
C ARG A 57 10.19 -1.46 3.03
N TRP A 58 9.39 -0.49 2.60
CA TRP A 58 8.30 -0.74 1.65
C TRP A 58 8.90 -1.08 0.28
N ILE A 59 8.57 -2.24 -0.28
CA ILE A 59 9.09 -2.70 -1.57
C ILE A 59 7.93 -2.70 -2.56
N VAL A 60 8.05 -2.00 -3.69
CA VAL A 60 7.07 -2.09 -4.77
C VAL A 60 7.32 -3.37 -5.55
N THR A 61 6.31 -4.22 -5.64
CA THR A 61 6.32 -5.44 -6.46
C THR A 61 5.12 -5.46 -7.40
N ILE A 62 5.39 -5.81 -8.66
CA ILE A 62 4.38 -5.89 -9.71
C ILE A 62 4.40 -7.29 -10.28
N HIS A 63 3.23 -7.94 -10.24
CA HIS A 63 3.01 -9.27 -10.80
C HIS A 63 2.09 -9.18 -12.03
N ASP A 64 2.13 -10.17 -12.89
CA ASP A 64 1.10 -10.34 -13.92
C ASP A 64 -0.22 -10.85 -13.31
N ALA A 65 -1.27 -10.96 -14.13
CA ALA A 65 -2.57 -11.49 -13.72
C ALA A 65 -2.54 -12.96 -13.24
N LYS A 66 -1.47 -13.70 -13.51
CA LYS A 66 -1.26 -15.09 -13.08
C LYS A 66 -0.44 -15.18 -11.79
N GLY A 67 0.02 -14.05 -11.25
CA GLY A 67 0.85 -13.97 -10.05
C GLY A 67 2.35 -14.15 -10.31
N VAL A 68 2.81 -14.10 -11.55
CA VAL A 68 4.25 -14.14 -11.87
C VAL A 68 4.87 -12.78 -11.60
N LEU A 69 5.92 -12.75 -10.78
CA LEU A 69 6.65 -11.52 -10.46
C LEU A 69 7.32 -10.95 -11.72
N MET A 70 6.90 -9.75 -12.12
CA MET A 70 7.44 -9.03 -13.29
C MET A 70 8.45 -7.96 -12.89
N TYR A 71 8.27 -7.34 -11.72
CA TYR A 71 9.17 -6.31 -11.22
C TYR A 71 9.22 -6.27 -9.69
N ARG A 72 10.39 -5.94 -9.15
CA ARG A 72 10.63 -5.70 -7.73
C ARG A 72 11.61 -4.53 -7.57
N ASP A 73 11.21 -3.49 -6.84
CA ASP A 73 12.10 -2.36 -6.52
C ASP A 73 13.10 -2.74 -5.42
N SER A 74 14.16 -3.48 -5.79
CA SER A 74 15.25 -3.85 -4.90
C SER A 74 16.09 -2.67 -4.40
N THR A 75 15.85 -1.47 -4.95
CA THR A 75 16.54 -0.22 -4.60
C THR A 75 15.70 0.73 -3.76
N SER A 76 14.51 0.28 -3.33
CA SER A 76 13.61 1.08 -2.51
C SER A 76 14.32 1.67 -1.30
N LYS A 77 14.01 2.94 -1.02
CA LYS A 77 14.51 3.71 0.13
C LYS A 77 13.39 4.06 1.12
N PHE A 78 12.18 3.55 0.90
CA PHE A 78 10.98 3.90 1.66
C PHE A 78 11.00 3.22 3.02
N VAL A 79 11.34 3.96 4.08
CA VAL A 79 11.38 3.42 5.45
C VAL A 79 9.96 3.23 6.01
N PRO A 80 9.71 2.17 6.80
CA PRO A 80 8.37 1.77 7.26
C PRO A 80 7.87 2.58 8.45
N MET A 81 8.67 3.50 8.98
CA MET A 81 8.27 4.36 10.09
C MET A 81 7.20 5.39 9.69
N LEU A 82 6.98 5.55 8.37
CA LEU A 82 6.09 6.55 7.78
C LEU A 82 5.20 5.92 6.71
N ASN A 83 4.17 6.66 6.32
CA ASN A 83 3.15 6.20 5.40
C ASN A 83 3.58 6.43 3.95
N VAL A 84 3.50 5.36 3.18
CA VAL A 84 3.46 5.46 1.72
C VAL A 84 2.03 5.22 1.26
N TYR A 85 1.67 5.88 0.17
CA TYR A 85 0.35 5.80 -0.42
C TYR A 85 0.52 5.47 -1.89
N TRP A 86 -0.22 4.48 -2.40
CA TRP A 86 -0.05 4.00 -3.76
C TRP A 86 -1.36 3.91 -4.52
N LYS A 87 -1.27 4.01 -5.85
CA LYS A 87 -2.41 3.86 -6.74
C LYS A 87 -1.97 3.47 -8.14
N TRP A 88 -2.82 2.74 -8.85
CA TRP A 88 -2.74 2.70 -10.32
C TRP A 88 -3.44 3.91 -10.92
N ASP A 89 -2.91 4.44 -12.00
CA ASP A 89 -3.68 5.32 -12.88
C ASP A 89 -4.33 4.57 -14.05
N SER A 90 -5.08 5.30 -14.88
CA SER A 90 -5.82 4.77 -16.02
C SER A 90 -4.96 4.11 -17.10
N GLU A 91 -3.64 4.32 -17.09
CA GLU A 91 -2.69 3.77 -18.06
C GLU A 91 -1.83 2.64 -17.47
N ASP A 92 -2.27 2.05 -16.36
CA ASP A 92 -1.51 1.04 -15.61
C ASP A 92 -0.12 1.52 -15.17
N ARG A 93 0.03 2.80 -14.80
CA ARG A 93 1.22 3.28 -14.11
C ARG A 93 1.01 3.20 -12.60
N VAL A 94 2.01 2.70 -11.89
CA VAL A 94 1.99 2.73 -10.41
C VAL A 94 2.46 4.10 -9.98
N TRP A 95 1.71 4.75 -9.10
CA TRP A 95 2.11 5.96 -8.41
C TRP A 95 2.31 5.66 -6.94
N LEU A 96 3.34 6.25 -6.33
CA LEU A 96 3.61 6.18 -4.90
C LEU A 96 3.97 7.55 -4.38
N TYR A 97 3.25 8.02 -3.36
CA TYR A 97 3.60 9.19 -2.58
C TYR A 97 4.27 8.75 -1.27
N ASN A 98 5.45 9.30 -1.00
CA ASN A 98 6.16 9.12 0.26
C ASN A 98 5.89 10.32 1.17
N SER A 99 5.27 10.11 2.33
CA SER A 99 4.97 11.21 3.25
C SER A 99 6.22 11.78 3.93
N ASP A 100 7.35 11.04 3.94
CA ASP A 100 8.60 11.43 4.59
C ASP A 100 9.26 12.64 3.92
N ASP A 101 9.51 12.53 2.63
CA ASP A 101 10.21 13.53 1.82
C ASP A 101 9.27 14.30 0.90
N SER A 102 7.97 14.02 0.98
CA SER A 102 6.93 14.54 0.09
C SER A 102 7.18 14.26 -1.40
N ARG A 103 8.05 13.30 -1.74
CA ARG A 103 8.34 12.92 -3.12
C ARG A 103 7.29 11.97 -3.67
N ILE A 104 7.09 12.07 -4.96
CA ILE A 104 6.22 11.18 -5.72
C ILE A 104 7.10 10.39 -6.67
N TRP A 105 6.91 9.08 -6.67
CA TRP A 105 7.56 8.14 -7.57
C TRP A 105 6.50 7.48 -8.43
N PHE A 106 6.86 7.13 -9.66
CA PHE A 106 6.00 6.30 -10.48
C PHE A 106 6.78 5.23 -11.24
N TRP A 107 6.08 4.15 -11.54
CA TRP A 107 6.59 3.04 -12.35
C TRP A 107 5.72 2.91 -13.59
N VAL A 108 6.37 2.82 -14.75
CA VAL A 108 5.71 2.67 -16.04
C VAL A 108 6.39 1.55 -16.82
N MET A 109 5.60 0.77 -17.55
CA MET A 109 6.12 -0.21 -18.49
C MET A 109 6.63 0.51 -19.75
N ASP A 110 7.91 0.39 -20.05
CA ASP A 110 8.53 0.88 -21.28
C ASP A 110 9.02 -0.31 -22.10
N GLY A 111 8.28 -0.66 -23.16
CA GLY A 111 8.47 -1.91 -23.88
C GLY A 111 8.13 -3.12 -23.00
N ALA A 112 9.16 -3.85 -22.56
CA ALA A 112 9.03 -5.05 -21.72
C ALA A 112 9.59 -4.87 -20.31
N GLU A 113 10.04 -3.66 -19.97
CA GLU A 113 10.70 -3.38 -18.70
C GLU A 113 9.94 -2.33 -17.90
N TRP A 114 9.90 -2.50 -16.58
CA TRP A 114 9.38 -1.48 -15.67
C TRP A 114 10.45 -0.46 -15.33
N VAL A 115 10.15 0.81 -15.57
CA VAL A 115 11.04 1.94 -15.29
C VAL A 115 10.48 2.74 -14.13
N LYS A 116 11.33 3.03 -13.13
CA LYS A 116 11.02 3.87 -11.96
C LYS A 116 11.50 5.30 -12.20
N GLU A 117 10.64 6.28 -12.01
CA GLU A 117 10.95 7.70 -12.15
C GLU A 117 10.47 8.52 -10.93
N GLU A 118 11.20 9.58 -10.60
CA GLU A 118 10.76 10.58 -9.61
C GLU A 118 9.96 11.67 -10.32
N TRP A 119 8.74 11.92 -9.88
CA TRP A 119 7.89 12.98 -10.43
C TRP A 119 8.25 14.34 -9.85
N GLY A 120 8.40 15.34 -10.72
CA GLY A 120 8.62 16.73 -10.30
C GLY A 120 10.04 17.09 -9.87
N TYR A 121 11.00 16.15 -9.87
CA TYR A 121 12.41 16.48 -9.61
C TYR A 121 13.02 17.24 -10.79
N ARG A 122 13.06 18.57 -10.66
CA ARG A 122 13.55 19.51 -11.68
C ARG A 122 15.05 19.78 -11.50
N ASP A 123 15.83 19.12 -12.33
CA ASP A 123 17.03 19.75 -12.94
C ASP A 123 17.31 19.25 -14.37
N THR A 124 16.48 18.31 -14.85
CA THR A 124 16.37 18.01 -16.28
C THR A 124 14.94 18.32 -16.67
N LYS A 125 14.79 19.01 -17.80
CA LYS A 125 13.52 19.25 -18.49
C LYS A 125 12.61 18.05 -18.27
N VAL A 126 11.45 18.27 -17.65
CA VAL A 126 10.25 17.41 -17.69
C VAL A 126 10.60 15.93 -17.76
N THR A 127 10.38 15.15 -16.68
CA THR A 127 10.30 13.67 -16.79
C THR A 127 9.76 13.34 -18.17
N LYS A 128 10.46 12.59 -19.03
CA LYS A 128 10.24 12.59 -20.51
C LYS A 128 8.77 12.51 -20.95
N ARG A 129 7.90 12.05 -20.05
CA ARG A 129 6.46 11.94 -20.15
C ARG A 129 5.78 13.08 -19.36
N ASP A 130 5.00 13.91 -20.06
CA ASP A 130 4.10 14.93 -19.49
C ASP A 130 2.92 14.27 -18.77
N VAL A 131 3.18 13.67 -17.61
CA VAL A 131 2.17 12.92 -16.85
C VAL A 131 2.01 13.51 -15.45
N LEU A 132 0.76 13.57 -14.98
CA LEU A 132 0.41 14.04 -13.64
C LEU A 132 0.04 12.87 -12.73
N PRO A 133 0.38 12.93 -11.43
CA PRO A 133 -0.08 11.97 -10.45
C PRO A 133 -1.61 12.03 -10.31
N PRO A 134 -2.26 10.92 -9.94
CA PRO A 134 -3.67 10.92 -9.56
C PRO A 134 -3.94 11.92 -8.43
N GLU A 135 -5.02 12.71 -8.57
CA GLU A 135 -5.37 13.76 -7.59
C GLU A 135 -5.61 13.21 -6.18
N ASP A 136 -6.10 11.98 -6.09
CA ASP A 136 -6.40 11.27 -4.85
C ASP A 136 -5.28 10.33 -4.38
N LEU A 137 -4.07 10.45 -4.94
CA LEU A 137 -2.90 9.70 -4.46
C LEU A 137 -2.57 10.04 -3.01
N LYS A 138 -2.74 11.30 -2.63
CA LYS A 138 -2.47 11.81 -1.28
C LYS A 138 -3.75 11.81 -0.45
N PRO A 139 -3.66 11.54 0.87
CA PRO A 139 -4.81 11.76 1.75
C PRO A 139 -5.20 13.25 1.71
N PRO A 140 -6.50 13.57 1.87
CA PRO A 140 -6.94 14.95 1.96
C PRO A 140 -6.27 15.66 3.14
N SER A 141 -5.88 16.92 2.95
CA SER A 141 -5.34 17.72 4.05
C SER A 141 -6.33 17.75 5.23
N PRO A 142 -5.86 17.62 6.48
CA PRO A 142 -6.72 17.77 7.64
C PRO A 142 -7.48 19.08 7.55
N LYS A 143 -8.81 19.04 7.69
CA LYS A 143 -9.59 20.27 7.77
C LYS A 143 -9.12 21.01 9.02
N SER A 144 -8.57 22.21 8.84
CA SER A 144 -8.26 23.08 9.97
C SER A 144 -9.57 23.46 10.65
N ASN A 145 -9.76 22.99 11.89
CA ASN A 145 -10.85 23.45 12.74
C ASN A 145 -10.51 24.89 13.13
N LYS A 146 -11.16 25.85 12.47
CA LYS A 146 -11.14 27.26 12.86
C LYS A 146 -12.10 27.52 14.01
#